data_AF-A0A0M3DFY1-F1
#
_entry.id   AF-A0A0M3DFY1-F1
#
_cell.length_a   1.000
_cell.length_b   1.000
_cell.length_c   1.000
_cell.angle_alpha   90.00
_cell.angle_beta   90.00
_cell.angle_gamma   90.00
#
_symmetry.space_group_name_H-M   'P 1'
#
loop_
_entity.id
_entity.type
_entity.pdbx_description
1 polymer ?
#
loop_
_entity_poly.entity_id
_entity_poly.type
_entity_poly.pdbx_seq_one_letter_code
_entity_poly.pdbx_strand_id
1 'polypeptide(L)'
;MKNFPYFEYNLWEVILIKYDTHINGGIFLGMLFLGPFYNYIISNFNLIEISIFLLLYIYFLKLGSIFPDIDCPQSYIGKKFNILSKIINNKFHHRGFTHSALFIYFLIFISLLIDIGFKLLYPYILVFLDVYIFIMFYGFILGCISHILLDMFNSSGVCLFYPSCKKYRLPLAPVIKVGSNAEISLNSFLSLLTNILIVMYIFNLIEYLA
;
A
#
# COMPACT_ATOMS: atom_id res chain seq x y z
N MET A 1 38.75 -5.83 -9.37
CA MET A 1 37.36 -5.66 -8.88
C MET A 1 36.57 -4.98 -9.99
N LYS A 2 35.58 -5.66 -10.58
CA LYS A 2 34.79 -5.11 -11.70
C LYS A 2 33.81 -4.08 -11.14
N ASN A 3 33.99 -2.82 -11.52
CA ASN A 3 33.00 -1.77 -11.32
C ASN A 3 31.76 -2.11 -12.17
N PHE A 4 30.69 -2.55 -11.52
CA PHE A 4 29.38 -2.56 -12.14
C PHE A 4 28.92 -1.09 -12.30
N PRO A 5 28.43 -0.67 -13.47
CA PRO A 5 27.92 0.67 -13.64
C PRO A 5 26.62 0.74 -12.84
N TYR A 6 26.67 1.37 -11.67
CA TYR A 6 25.46 1.78 -10.98
C TYR A 6 24.87 2.92 -11.81
N PHE A 7 23.65 2.76 -12.32
CA PHE A 7 22.89 3.88 -12.86
C PHE A 7 22.92 5.01 -11.83
N GLU A 8 23.48 6.16 -12.24
CA GLU A 8 23.38 7.40 -11.46
C GLU A 8 21.91 7.76 -11.38
N TYR A 9 21.28 7.48 -10.25
CA TYR A 9 19.95 8.02 -9.98
C TYR A 9 20.06 9.54 -10.07
N ASN A 10 19.20 10.17 -10.84
CA ASN A 10 19.08 11.62 -10.75
C ASN A 10 18.63 11.97 -9.34
N LEU A 11 19.12 13.07 -8.76
CA LEU A 11 18.78 13.47 -7.37
C LEU A 11 17.27 13.44 -7.10
N TRP A 12 16.46 13.74 -8.13
CA TRP A 12 14.99 13.78 -8.11
C TRP A 12 14.29 12.41 -8.17
N GLU A 13 15.02 11.35 -8.50
CA GLU A 13 14.54 9.96 -8.49
C GLU A 13 14.77 9.29 -7.13
N VAL A 14 15.65 9.85 -6.28
CA VAL A 14 15.97 9.33 -4.93
C VAL A 14 15.21 10.06 -3.82
N ILE A 15 14.47 11.12 -4.17
CA ILE A 15 13.61 11.85 -3.24
C ILE A 15 12.31 11.03 -3.06
N LEU A 16 12.39 10.05 -2.14
CA LEU A 16 11.33 9.18 -1.67
C LEU A 16 10.66 9.72 -0.41
N ILE A 17 9.34 9.89 -0.44
CA ILE A 17 8.59 10.11 0.80
C ILE A 17 8.99 9.00 1.79
N LYS A 18 9.19 9.35 3.05
CA LYS A 18 9.66 8.43 4.08
C LYS A 18 8.69 7.26 4.19
N TYR A 19 9.26 6.07 4.43
CA TYR A 19 8.46 4.85 4.57
C TYR A 19 7.40 4.97 5.69
N ASP A 20 7.68 5.71 6.78
CA ASP A 20 6.70 5.98 7.83
C ASP A 20 5.49 6.78 7.32
N THR A 21 5.71 7.75 6.43
CA THR A 21 4.63 8.53 5.82
C THR A 21 3.82 7.71 4.83
N HIS A 22 4.47 6.81 4.08
CA HIS A 22 3.76 5.82 3.26
C HIS A 22 2.91 4.88 4.12
N ILE A 23 3.46 4.36 5.23
CA ILE A 23 2.72 3.51 6.17
C ILE A 23 1.50 4.23 6.72
N ASN A 24 1.66 5.46 7.21
CA ASN A 24 0.54 6.23 7.77
C ASN A 24 -0.51 6.57 6.70
N GLY A 25 -0.10 6.87 5.46
CA GLY A 25 -1.03 7.02 4.34
C GLY A 25 -1.80 5.74 4.03
N GLY A 26 -1.10 4.60 4.00
CA GLY A 26 -1.71 3.29 3.77
C GLY A 26 -2.76 2.96 4.81
N ILE A 27 -2.44 3.13 6.10
CA ILE A 27 -3.39 2.89 7.19
C ILE A 27 -4.56 3.88 7.08
N PHE A 28 -4.31 5.17 6.87
CA PHE A 28 -5.38 6.17 6.72
C PHE A 28 -6.36 5.82 5.60
N LEU A 29 -5.85 5.56 4.39
CA LEU A 29 -6.67 5.17 3.24
C LEU A 29 -7.42 3.86 3.54
N GLY A 30 -6.73 2.88 4.14
CA GLY A 30 -7.33 1.62 4.55
C GLY A 30 -8.49 1.78 5.53
N MET A 31 -8.37 2.68 6.51
CA MET A 31 -9.44 2.96 7.48
C MET A 31 -10.64 3.66 6.83
N LEU A 32 -10.45 4.53 5.83
CA LEU A 32 -11.56 5.09 5.05
C LEU A 32 -12.33 3.99 4.29
N PHE A 33 -11.58 3.07 3.69
CA PHE A 33 -12.12 1.99 2.87
C PHE A 33 -12.61 0.76 3.65
N LEU A 34 -12.46 0.77 4.98
CA LEU A 34 -13.11 -0.19 5.90
C LEU A 34 -14.62 0.09 6.03
N GLY A 35 -15.03 1.35 5.94
CA GLY A 35 -16.40 1.82 6.21
C GLY A 35 -17.51 1.04 5.49
N PRO A 36 -17.40 0.80 4.16
CA PRO A 36 -18.41 0.04 3.42
C PRO A 36 -18.67 -1.38 3.93
N PHE A 37 -17.67 -2.00 4.57
CA PHE A 37 -17.74 -3.38 5.07
C PHE A 37 -17.96 -3.44 6.59
N TYR A 38 -17.79 -2.32 7.29
CA TYR A 38 -17.76 -2.29 8.75
C TYR A 38 -19.05 -2.88 9.37
N ASN A 39 -20.22 -2.41 8.94
CA ASN A 39 -21.51 -2.90 9.46
C ASN A 39 -21.74 -4.39 9.17
N TYR A 40 -21.30 -4.85 8.00
CA TYR A 40 -21.35 -6.28 7.65
C TYR A 40 -20.45 -7.10 8.58
N ILE A 41 -19.23 -6.61 8.86
CA ILE A 41 -18.27 -7.31 9.71
C ILE A 41 -18.79 -7.43 11.15
N ILE A 42 -19.25 -6.33 11.76
CA ILE A 42 -19.70 -6.35 13.16
C ILE A 42 -20.98 -7.18 13.35
N SER A 43 -21.82 -7.32 12.31
CA SER A 43 -23.07 -8.07 12.40
C SER A 43 -22.94 -9.57 12.17
N ASN A 44 -21.86 -10.02 11.51
CA ASN A 44 -21.71 -11.42 11.10
C ASN A 44 -20.59 -12.18 11.82
N PHE A 45 -19.69 -11.48 12.53
CA PHE A 45 -18.52 -12.09 13.16
C PHE A 45 -18.42 -11.75 14.64
N ASN A 46 -17.79 -12.63 15.41
CA ASN A 46 -17.58 -12.40 16.84
C ASN A 46 -16.37 -11.48 17.09
N LEU A 47 -16.22 -10.99 18.33
CA LEU A 47 -15.16 -10.03 18.69
C LEU A 47 -13.74 -10.55 18.42
N ILE A 48 -13.49 -11.85 18.58
CA ILE A 48 -12.18 -12.46 18.35
C ILE A 48 -11.87 -12.44 16.85
N GLU A 49 -12.82 -12.84 16.01
CA GLU A 49 -12.68 -12.82 14.54
C GLU A 49 -12.46 -11.40 14.02
N ILE A 50 -13.26 -10.43 14.48
CA ILE A 50 -13.11 -9.02 14.13
C ILE A 50 -11.71 -8.52 14.50
N SER A 51 -11.21 -8.89 15.68
CA SER A 51 -9.86 -8.50 16.11
C SER A 51 -8.78 -9.07 15.20
N ILE A 52 -8.90 -10.33 14.80
CA ILE A 52 -7.96 -10.98 13.88
C ILE A 52 -8.02 -10.34 12.50
N PHE A 53 -9.22 -10.06 11.98
CA PHE A 53 -9.44 -9.38 10.71
C PHE A 53 -8.76 -8.01 10.69
N LEU A 54 -8.94 -7.20 11.74
CA LEU A 54 -8.32 -5.89 11.84
C LEU A 54 -6.79 -5.98 11.90
N LEU A 55 -6.23 -6.92 12.67
CA LEU A 55 -4.78 -7.12 12.76
C LEU A 55 -4.18 -7.51 11.41
N LEU A 56 -4.80 -8.46 10.71
CA LEU A 56 -4.36 -8.87 9.37
C LEU A 56 -4.49 -7.71 8.38
N TYR A 57 -5.63 -7.02 8.38
CA TYR A 57 -5.86 -5.89 7.48
C TYR A 57 -4.79 -4.80 7.64
N ILE A 58 -4.53 -4.37 8.88
CA ILE A 58 -3.52 -3.35 9.19
C ILE A 58 -2.11 -3.84 8.81
N TYR A 59 -1.80 -5.11 9.06
CA TYR A 59 -0.51 -5.69 8.68
C TYR A 59 -0.29 -5.63 7.16
N PHE A 60 -1.29 -6.05 6.37
CA PHE A 60 -1.18 -6.04 4.92
C PHE A 60 -1.24 -4.63 4.32
N LEU A 61 -1.96 -3.68 4.93
CA LEU A 61 -1.88 -2.25 4.58
C LEU A 61 -0.45 -1.71 4.71
N LYS A 62 0.21 -2.02 5.84
CA LYS A 62 1.61 -1.64 6.07
C LYS A 62 2.53 -2.25 5.02
N LEU A 63 2.40 -3.56 4.77
CA LEU A 63 3.21 -4.23 3.75
C LEU A 63 3.00 -3.63 2.35
N GLY A 64 1.75 -3.43 1.94
CA GLY A 64 1.41 -2.85 0.64
C GLY A 64 1.93 -1.42 0.50
N SER A 65 1.87 -0.62 1.58
CA SER A 65 2.32 0.78 1.55
C SER A 65 3.80 0.98 1.30
N ILE A 66 4.63 -0.05 1.53
CA ILE A 66 6.07 0.00 1.26
C ILE A 66 6.48 -0.83 0.06
N PHE A 67 5.60 -1.70 -0.44
CA PHE A 67 5.95 -2.70 -1.45
C PHE A 67 6.34 -2.12 -2.82
N PRO A 68 5.68 -1.08 -3.38
CA PRO A 68 6.04 -0.55 -4.69
C PRO A 68 7.52 -0.14 -4.81
N ASP A 69 8.09 0.38 -3.72
CA ASP A 69 9.50 0.79 -3.61
C ASP A 69 10.51 -0.37 -3.60
N ILE A 70 10.07 -1.61 -3.80
CA ILE A 70 10.95 -2.75 -4.06
C ILE A 70 11.78 -2.55 -5.33
N ASP A 71 11.35 -1.67 -6.23
CA ASP A 71 12.10 -1.23 -7.41
C ASP A 71 13.26 -0.27 -7.10
N CYS A 72 13.43 0.20 -5.86
CA CYS A 72 14.47 1.16 -5.48
C CYS A 72 15.43 0.56 -4.42
N PRO A 73 16.67 0.18 -4.77
CA PRO A 73 17.62 -0.46 -3.85
C PRO A 73 18.01 0.38 -2.63
N GLN A 74 17.73 1.68 -2.66
CA GLN A 74 18.02 2.62 -1.58
C GLN A 74 16.84 2.77 -0.60
N SER A 75 15.65 2.31 -0.98
CA SER A 75 14.44 2.32 -0.15
C SER A 75 14.56 1.35 1.03
N TYR A 76 13.67 1.47 2.02
CA TYR A 76 13.64 0.56 3.17
C TYR A 76 13.47 -0.90 2.72
N ILE A 77 12.49 -1.18 1.86
CA ILE A 77 12.21 -2.54 1.38
C ILE A 77 13.26 -3.01 0.36
N GLY A 78 13.74 -2.11 -0.50
CA GLY A 78 14.75 -2.41 -1.51
C GLY A 78 16.09 -2.78 -0.89
N LYS A 79 16.50 -2.12 0.20
CA LYS A 79 17.69 -2.52 0.98
C LYS A 79 17.57 -3.94 1.55
N LYS A 80 16.38 -4.31 2.02
CA LYS A 80 16.10 -5.66 2.54
C LYS A 80 16.18 -6.73 1.44
N PHE A 81 15.76 -6.40 0.22
CA PHE A 81 15.77 -7.28 -0.95
C PHE A 81 16.69 -6.77 -2.07
N ASN A 82 17.92 -6.39 -1.73
CA ASN A 82 18.82 -5.63 -2.61
C ASN A 82 19.04 -6.27 -4.00
N ILE A 83 19.20 -7.60 -4.06
CA ILE A 83 19.40 -8.32 -5.33
C ILE A 83 18.17 -8.20 -6.22
N LEU A 84 17.00 -8.52 -5.68
CA LEU A 84 15.73 -8.44 -6.41
C LEU A 84 15.44 -6.99 -6.81
N SER A 85 15.70 -6.04 -5.92
CA SER A 85 15.49 -4.63 -6.17
C SER A 85 16.32 -4.10 -7.34
N LYS A 86 17.60 -4.48 -7.43
CA LYS A 86 18.45 -4.15 -8.58
C LYS A 86 17.94 -4.75 -9.89
N ILE A 87 17.44 -5.99 -9.86
CA ILE A 87 16.88 -6.64 -11.06
C ILE A 87 15.63 -5.90 -11.54
N ILE A 88 14.70 -5.59 -10.62
CA ILE A 88 13.47 -4.86 -10.93
C ILE A 88 13.81 -3.46 -11.45
N ASN A 89 14.69 -2.75 -10.76
CA ASN A 89 15.12 -1.40 -11.14
C ASN A 89 15.71 -1.37 -12.56
N ASN A 90 16.63 -2.28 -12.87
CA ASN A 90 17.27 -2.33 -14.19
C ASN A 90 16.27 -2.62 -15.32
N LYS A 91 15.18 -3.34 -15.04
CA LYS A 91 14.18 -3.70 -16.05
C LYS A 91 13.08 -2.67 -16.20
N PHE A 92 12.58 -2.12 -15.10
CA PHE A 92 11.35 -1.31 -15.08
C PHE A 92 11.58 0.16 -14.73
N HIS A 93 12.77 0.51 -14.24
CA HIS A 93 13.12 1.81 -13.66
C HIS A 93 12.26 2.16 -12.43
N HIS A 94 12.77 3.06 -11.58
CA HIS A 94 12.02 3.49 -10.41
C HIS A 94 10.78 4.34 -10.79
N ARG A 95 9.68 4.15 -10.06
CA ARG A 95 8.36 4.78 -10.35
C ARG A 95 7.83 4.45 -11.74
N GLY A 96 8.20 3.28 -12.24
CA GLY A 96 7.80 2.70 -13.52
C GLY A 96 6.62 1.75 -13.33
N PHE A 97 6.86 0.48 -13.57
CA PHE A 97 5.84 -0.57 -13.49
C PHE A 97 5.18 -0.67 -12.11
N THR A 98 5.96 -0.80 -11.03
CA THR A 98 5.48 -0.97 -9.63
C THR A 98 4.64 0.20 -9.11
N HIS A 99 4.72 1.37 -9.73
CA HIS A 99 3.96 2.57 -9.35
C HIS A 99 2.89 2.93 -10.39
N SER A 100 2.44 1.96 -11.17
CA SER A 100 1.45 2.14 -12.24
C SER A 100 0.08 1.54 -11.90
N ALA A 101 -0.97 2.03 -12.57
CA ALA A 101 -2.29 1.41 -12.51
C ALA A 101 -2.29 -0.02 -13.07
N LEU A 102 -1.41 -0.31 -14.04
CA LEU A 102 -1.23 -1.66 -14.58
C LEU A 102 -0.76 -2.64 -13.51
N PHE A 103 0.13 -2.20 -12.61
CA PHE A 103 0.59 -3.03 -11.51
C PHE A 103 -0.51 -3.29 -10.48
N ILE A 104 -1.34 -2.30 -10.16
CA ILE A 104 -2.53 -2.51 -9.33
C ILE A 104 -3.48 -3.52 -9.98
N TYR A 105 -3.75 -3.38 -11.29
CA TYR A 105 -4.56 -4.34 -12.03
C TYR A 105 -3.95 -5.75 -11.99
N PHE A 106 -2.63 -5.86 -12.15
CA PHE A 106 -1.91 -7.12 -12.04
C PHE A 106 -2.05 -7.76 -10.65
N LEU A 107 -1.95 -6.98 -9.57
CA LEU A 107 -2.15 -7.47 -8.20
C LEU A 107 -3.59 -7.97 -7.99
N ILE A 108 -4.59 -7.24 -8.49
CA ILE A 108 -5.99 -7.67 -8.45
C ILE A 108 -6.16 -8.99 -9.20
N PHE A 109 -5.64 -9.08 -10.43
CA PHE A 109 -5.71 -10.29 -11.24
C PHE A 109 -5.07 -11.49 -10.54
N ILE A 110 -3.88 -11.32 -9.94
CA ILE A 110 -3.21 -12.38 -9.18
C ILE A 110 -4.02 -12.78 -7.94
N SER A 111 -4.61 -11.81 -7.22
CA SER A 111 -5.47 -12.13 -6.07
C SER A 111 -6.67 -12.98 -6.44
N LEU A 112 -7.31 -12.69 -7.59
CA LEU A 112 -8.42 -13.49 -8.12
C LEU A 112 -7.99 -14.89 -8.54
N LEU A 113 -6.83 -15.03 -9.20
CA LEU A 113 -6.31 -16.36 -9.56
C LEU A 113 -5.98 -17.21 -8.33
N ILE A 114 -5.42 -16.60 -7.29
CA ILE A 114 -5.12 -17.27 -6.04
C ILE A 114 -6.43 -17.71 -5.37
N ASP A 115 -7.41 -16.83 -5.27
CA ASP A 115 -8.74 -17.14 -4.71
C ASP A 115 -9.41 -18.30 -5.46
N ILE A 116 -9.46 -18.26 -6.79
CA ILE A 116 -10.01 -19.34 -7.62
C ILE A 116 -9.22 -20.65 -7.45
N GLY A 117 -7.88 -20.58 -7.43
CA GLY A 117 -7.01 -21.75 -7.27
C GLY A 117 -7.21 -22.44 -5.93
N PHE A 118 -7.28 -21.67 -4.84
CA PHE A 118 -7.64 -22.21 -3.52
C PHE A 118 -9.05 -22.81 -3.53
N LYS A 119 -9.99 -22.16 -4.21
CA LYS A 119 -11.37 -22.66 -4.35
C LYS A 119 -11.47 -24.04 -4.99
N LEU A 120 -10.69 -24.25 -6.04
CA LEU A 120 -10.64 -25.51 -6.76
C LEU A 120 -9.91 -26.62 -5.98
N LEU A 121 -8.82 -26.28 -5.28
CA LEU A 121 -7.98 -27.27 -4.59
C LEU A 121 -8.55 -27.70 -3.23
N TYR A 122 -9.25 -26.81 -2.53
CA TYR A 122 -9.69 -27.05 -1.14
C TYR A 122 -11.17 -26.72 -0.88
N PRO A 123 -12.12 -27.23 -1.70
CA PRO A 123 -13.53 -26.80 -1.71
C PRO A 123 -14.23 -26.83 -0.34
N TYR A 124 -13.82 -27.74 0.56
CA TYR A 124 -14.43 -27.92 1.88
C TYR A 124 -13.82 -27.04 3.00
N ILE A 125 -12.64 -26.44 2.80
CA ILE A 125 -11.93 -25.62 3.81
C ILE A 125 -12.23 -24.11 3.63
N LEU A 126 -12.82 -23.71 2.49
CA LEU A 126 -12.89 -22.30 2.06
C LEU A 126 -13.92 -21.42 2.74
N VAL A 127 -15.03 -21.98 3.24
CA VAL A 127 -16.10 -21.14 3.81
C VAL A 127 -15.56 -20.24 4.92
N PHE A 128 -14.55 -20.72 5.66
CA PHE A 128 -13.87 -19.94 6.67
C PHE A 128 -12.71 -19.09 6.13
N LEU A 129 -11.93 -19.58 5.16
CA LEU A 129 -10.69 -18.94 4.72
C LEU A 129 -10.89 -17.77 3.74
N ASP A 130 -12.01 -17.73 3.01
CA ASP A 130 -12.28 -16.75 1.95
C ASP A 130 -12.19 -15.30 2.46
N VAL A 131 -12.76 -15.04 3.64
CA VAL A 131 -12.77 -13.70 4.25
C VAL A 131 -11.36 -13.25 4.62
N TYR A 132 -10.53 -14.16 5.14
CA TYR A 132 -9.13 -13.86 5.49
C TYR A 132 -8.31 -13.51 4.25
N ILE A 133 -8.42 -14.32 3.20
CA ILE A 133 -7.71 -14.10 1.94
C ILE A 133 -8.12 -12.76 1.34
N PHE A 134 -9.42 -12.47 1.31
CA PHE A 134 -9.94 -11.19 0.84
C PHE A 134 -9.35 -10.01 1.62
N ILE A 135 -9.39 -10.04 2.95
CA ILE A 135 -8.87 -8.96 3.81
C ILE A 135 -7.38 -8.71 3.57
N MET A 136 -6.59 -9.78 3.44
CA MET A 136 -5.14 -9.69 3.21
C MET A 136 -4.84 -9.01 1.86
N PHE A 137 -5.48 -9.46 0.77
CA PHE A 137 -5.27 -8.85 -0.55
C PHE A 137 -5.84 -7.45 -0.64
N TYR A 138 -7.02 -7.21 -0.07
CA TYR A 138 -7.65 -5.89 -0.05
C TYR A 138 -6.77 -4.87 0.68
N GLY A 139 -6.27 -5.21 1.87
CA GLY A 139 -5.33 -4.38 2.61
C GLY A 139 -4.04 -4.13 1.84
N PHE A 140 -3.44 -5.18 1.25
CA PHE A 140 -2.22 -5.04 0.48
C PHE A 140 -2.37 -4.10 -0.72
N ILE A 141 -3.44 -4.27 -1.50
CA ILE A 141 -3.71 -3.47 -2.70
C ILE A 141 -3.98 -2.02 -2.32
N LEU A 142 -4.77 -1.76 -1.27
CA LEU A 142 -5.01 -0.40 -0.78
C LEU A 142 -3.72 0.27 -0.27
N GLY A 143 -2.84 -0.48 0.39
CA GLY A 143 -1.51 -0.01 0.75
C GLY A 143 -0.72 0.44 -0.48
N CYS A 144 -0.67 -0.38 -1.53
CA CYS A 144 0.00 -0.04 -2.79
C CYS A 144 -0.63 1.18 -3.47
N ILE A 145 -1.97 1.29 -3.49
CA ILE A 145 -2.67 2.45 -4.04
C ILE A 145 -2.29 3.72 -3.28
N SER A 146 -2.31 3.68 -1.93
CA SER A 146 -1.90 4.82 -1.11
C SER A 146 -0.45 5.23 -1.37
N HIS A 147 0.44 4.27 -1.57
CA HIS A 147 1.84 4.55 -1.88
C HIS A 147 1.95 5.35 -3.19
N ILE A 148 1.30 4.88 -4.26
CA ILE A 148 1.29 5.55 -5.57
C ILE A 148 0.70 6.95 -5.46
N LEU A 149 -0.42 7.12 -4.74
CA LEU A 149 -1.04 8.42 -4.53
C LEU A 149 -0.11 9.40 -3.81
N LEU A 150 0.61 8.94 -2.79
CA LEU A 150 1.60 9.76 -2.08
C LEU A 150 2.76 10.15 -3.00
N ASP A 151 3.27 9.22 -3.80
CA ASP A 151 4.35 9.50 -4.75
C ASP A 151 3.95 10.45 -5.89
N MET A 152 2.65 10.64 -6.14
CA MET A 152 2.15 11.69 -7.05
C MET A 152 2.28 13.12 -6.48
N PHE A 153 2.56 13.29 -5.18
CA PHE A 153 2.93 14.58 -4.56
C PHE A 153 4.41 14.93 -4.76
N ASN A 154 5.25 13.96 -5.14
CA ASN A 154 6.66 14.22 -5.43
C ASN A 154 6.84 15.00 -6.73
N SER A 155 7.96 15.73 -6.86
CA SER A 155 8.24 16.58 -8.02
C SER A 155 8.32 15.80 -9.34
N SER A 156 8.79 14.55 -9.29
CA SER A 156 8.93 13.67 -10.45
C SER A 156 7.67 12.88 -10.79
N GLY A 157 6.73 12.70 -9.85
CA GLY A 157 5.51 11.93 -10.06
C GLY A 157 5.75 10.45 -10.42
N VAL A 158 4.71 9.77 -10.92
CA VAL A 158 4.72 8.33 -11.21
C VAL A 158 4.30 8.01 -12.64
N CYS A 159 4.78 6.90 -13.19
CA CYS A 159 4.37 6.39 -14.50
C CYS A 159 3.00 5.69 -14.40
N LEU A 160 1.94 6.47 -14.18
CA LEU A 160 0.62 5.91 -13.86
C LEU A 160 0.07 4.98 -14.95
N PHE A 161 0.32 5.31 -16.23
CA PHE A 161 -0.14 4.55 -17.39
C PHE A 161 1.00 3.79 -18.09
N TYR A 162 1.85 3.11 -17.32
CA TYR A 162 2.86 2.19 -17.86
C TYR A 162 2.24 1.25 -18.92
N PRO A 163 2.89 1.00 -20.08
CA PRO A 163 4.29 1.31 -20.43
C PRO A 163 4.53 2.72 -20.96
N SER A 164 3.49 3.57 -21.06
CA SER A 164 3.70 4.98 -21.42
C SER A 164 4.43 5.67 -20.27
N CYS A 165 5.74 5.91 -20.44
CA CYS A 165 6.63 6.49 -19.42
C CYS A 165 6.35 7.96 -19.06
N LYS A 166 5.19 8.51 -19.44
CA LYS A 166 4.77 9.84 -19.03
C LYS A 166 4.51 9.83 -17.53
N LYS A 167 5.17 10.74 -16.81
CA LYS A 167 5.00 10.89 -15.36
C LYS A 167 3.79 11.78 -15.06
N TYR A 168 2.97 11.34 -14.11
CA TYR A 168 1.77 12.02 -13.66
C TYR A 168 1.93 12.42 -12.20
N ARG A 169 1.33 13.57 -11.87
CA ARG A 169 1.26 14.14 -10.53
C ARG A 169 -0.19 14.49 -10.24
N LEU A 170 -0.54 14.63 -8.96
CA LEU A 170 -1.85 15.13 -8.61
C LEU A 170 -1.96 16.61 -9.03
N PRO A 171 -2.95 16.98 -9.86
CA PRO A 171 -3.13 18.36 -10.27
C PRO A 171 -3.39 19.20 -9.02
N LEU A 172 -2.71 20.35 -8.90
CA LEU A 172 -2.81 21.30 -7.78
C LEU A 172 -2.19 20.84 -6.44
N ALA A 173 -1.62 19.64 -6.37
CA ALA A 173 -0.92 19.19 -5.16
C ALA A 173 0.42 19.92 -4.97
N PRO A 174 0.76 20.36 -3.73
CA PRO A 174 2.06 20.93 -3.45
C PRO A 174 3.15 19.88 -3.66
N VAL A 175 4.32 20.31 -4.15
CA VAL A 175 5.50 19.44 -4.22
C VAL A 175 5.97 19.16 -2.81
N ILE A 176 5.88 17.91 -2.38
CA ILE A 176 6.44 17.49 -1.09
C ILE A 176 7.87 17.03 -1.33
N LYS A 177 8.81 17.65 -0.60
CA LYS A 177 10.20 17.20 -0.58
C LYS A 177 10.43 16.34 0.66
N VAL A 178 11.32 15.38 0.52
CA VAL A 178 11.70 14.48 1.61
C VAL A 178 12.42 15.23 2.72
N GLY A 179 12.05 14.93 3.96
CA GLY A 179 12.49 15.60 5.16
C GLY A 179 11.92 17.01 5.35
N SER A 180 11.05 17.50 4.45
CA SER A 180 10.51 18.86 4.57
C SER A 180 9.45 18.97 5.65
N ASN A 181 9.24 20.19 6.17
CA ASN A 181 8.14 20.49 7.10
C ASN A 181 6.77 20.12 6.52
N ALA A 182 6.60 20.19 5.20
CA ALA A 182 5.37 19.77 4.53
C ALA A 182 5.14 18.25 4.64
N GLU A 183 6.19 17.44 4.49
CA GLU A 183 6.09 15.99 4.70
C GLU A 183 5.78 15.64 6.16
N ILE A 184 6.47 16.30 7.10
CA ILE A 184 6.23 16.08 8.54
C ILE A 184 4.78 16.44 8.89
N SER A 185 4.30 17.59 8.41
CA SER A 185 2.91 18.04 8.62
C SER A 185 1.91 17.07 7.99
N LEU A 186 2.15 16.61 6.76
CA LEU A 186 1.31 15.59 6.11
C LEU A 186 1.26 14.30 6.94
N ASN A 187 2.41 13.80 7.39
CA ASN A 187 2.50 12.59 8.19
C ASN A 187 1.73 12.72 9.51
N SER A 188 1.91 13.84 10.22
CA SER A 188 1.16 14.14 11.45
C SER A 188 -0.34 14.24 11.20
N PHE A 189 -0.75 14.87 10.09
CA PHE A 189 -2.15 14.99 9.71
C PHE A 189 -2.78 13.62 9.40
N LEU A 190 -2.12 12.79 8.60
CA LEU A 190 -2.57 11.43 8.28
C LEU A 190 -2.70 10.57 9.55
N SER A 191 -1.73 10.66 10.46
CA SER A 191 -1.76 9.95 11.74
C SER A 191 -2.92 10.42 12.63
N LEU A 192 -3.15 11.73 12.73
CA LEU A 192 -4.26 12.29 13.49
C LEU A 192 -5.62 11.80 12.95
N LEU A 193 -5.83 11.90 11.64
CA LEU A 193 -7.09 11.45 11.03
C LEU A 193 -7.29 9.94 11.19
N THR A 194 -6.23 9.15 11.09
CA THR A 194 -6.28 7.70 11.34
C THR A 194 -6.75 7.41 12.75
N ASN A 195 -6.21 8.10 13.76
CA ASN A 195 -6.62 7.93 15.15
C ASN A 195 -8.10 8.31 15.37
N ILE A 196 -8.57 9.40 14.73
CA ILE A 196 -9.98 9.80 14.79
C ILE A 196 -10.87 8.69 14.21
N LEU A 197 -10.53 8.15 13.03
CA LEU A 197 -11.28 7.05 12.42
C LEU A 197 -11.30 5.80 13.31
N ILE A 198 -10.16 5.43 13.90
CA ILE A 198 -10.08 4.29 14.83
C ILE A 198 -11.02 4.50 16.02
N VAL A 199 -11.01 5.68 16.64
CA VAL A 199 -11.91 5.99 17.77
C VAL A 199 -13.38 5.89 17.35
N MET A 200 -13.74 6.39 16.16
CA MET A 200 -15.10 6.28 15.62
C MET A 200 -15.53 4.81 15.45
N TYR A 201 -14.67 3.97 14.87
CA TYR A 201 -14.97 2.54 14.69
C TYR A 201 -15.03 1.78 16.02
N ILE A 202 -14.23 2.16 17.02
CA ILE A 202 -14.30 1.55 18.34
C ILE A 202 -15.60 1.95 19.04
N PHE A 203 -15.96 3.23 18.98
CA PHE A 203 -17.19 3.74 19.58
C PHE A 203 -18.43 3.04 19.02
N ASN A 204 -18.53 2.95 17.68
CA ASN A 204 -19.62 2.24 17.02
C ASN A 204 -19.67 0.74 17.38
N LEU A 205 -18.51 0.11 17.61
CA LEU A 205 -18.45 -1.30 18.01
C LEU A 205 -18.97 -1.47 19.44
N ILE A 206 -18.62 -0.54 20.35
CA ILE A 206 -19.11 -0.55 21.73
C ILE A 206 -20.62 -0.36 21.76
N GLU A 207 -21.16 0.60 21.00
CA GLU A 207 -22.60 0.82 20.89
C GLU A 207 -23.33 -0.40 20.34
N TYR A 208 -22.73 -1.13 19.38
CA TYR A 208 -23.32 -2.35 18.82
C TYR A 208 -23.36 -3.52 19.83
N LEU A 209 -22.39 -3.58 20.75
CA LEU A 209 -22.28 -4.65 21.75
C LEU A 209 -23.08 -4.39 23.04
N ALA A 210 -23.51 -3.14 23.27
CA ALA A 210 -24.27 -2.72 24.44
C ALA A 210 -25.78 -3.03 24.29
#